data_AF-A0AAW1PVA7-F1
#
_entry.id   AF-A0AAW1PVA7-F1
#
_cell.length_a   1.000
_cell.length_b   1.000
_cell.length_c   1.000
_cell.angle_alpha   90.00
_cell.angle_beta   90.00
_cell.angle_gamma   90.00
#
_symmetry.space_group_name_H-M   'P 1'
#
loop_
_entity.id
_entity.type
_entity.pdbx_description
1 polymer ?
#
loop_
_entity_poly.entity_id
_entity_poly.type
_entity_poly.pdbx_seq_one_letter_code
_entity_poly.pdbx_strand_id
1 'polypeptide(L)'
;MRAAVAIALYLANGKSYQGRSRLSTLARLEGLLDKYPYIAVAQVQGAGRGLVAQQAISQGQLVFKESPLLSGCLPSQYEKVCHHCLRALGFVRSGQACTAGGRQFCSKACAEHAALTYMPACLLEA
;
A
#
# COMPACT_ATOMS: atom_id res chain seq x y z
N MET A 1 24.51 -23.50 -3.04
CA MET A 1 23.08 -23.84 -3.23
C MET A 1 22.33 -22.54 -3.42
N ARG A 2 21.65 -22.32 -4.55
CA ARG A 2 20.88 -21.09 -4.82
C ARG A 2 19.46 -21.30 -4.33
N ALA A 3 19.08 -20.64 -3.23
CA ALA A 3 17.70 -20.65 -2.75
C ALA A 3 16.89 -19.61 -3.54
N ALA A 4 15.89 -20.06 -4.30
CA ALA A 4 14.93 -19.17 -4.92
C ALA A 4 13.84 -18.85 -3.89
N VAL A 5 13.83 -17.62 -3.36
CA VAL A 5 12.71 -17.14 -2.56
C VAL A 5 11.64 -16.65 -3.52
N ALA A 6 10.66 -17.51 -3.81
CA ALA A 6 9.48 -17.13 -4.58
C ALA A 6 8.55 -16.33 -3.66
N ILE A 7 8.63 -15.00 -3.72
CA ILE A 7 7.59 -14.15 -3.14
C ILE A 7 6.42 -14.17 -4.11
N ALA A 8 5.44 -15.05 -3.84
CA ALA A 8 4.16 -15.03 -4.52
C ALA A 8 3.42 -13.75 -4.12
N LEU A 9 3.50 -12.73 -4.97
CA LEU A 9 2.57 -11.61 -4.88
C LEU A 9 1.19 -12.14 -5.25
N TYR A 10 0.39 -12.48 -4.23
CA TYR A 10 -1.03 -12.72 -4.38
C TYR A 10 -1.67 -11.42 -4.90
N LEU A 11 -1.90 -11.35 -6.21
CA LEU A 11 -2.83 -10.40 -6.79
C LEU A 11 -4.21 -10.80 -6.25
N ALA A 12 -4.69 -10.00 -5.29
CA ALA A 12 -5.95 -10.22 -4.59
C ALA A 12 -7.07 -10.60 -5.59
N ASN A 13 -7.60 -11.80 -5.37
CA ASN A 13 -8.93 -12.30 -5.72
C ASN A 13 -9.71 -11.47 -6.76
N GLY A 14 -9.77 -11.97 -7.99
CA GLY A 14 -11.00 -12.58 -8.54
C GLY A 14 -12.33 -11.79 -8.50
N LYS A 15 -12.35 -10.50 -8.20
CA LYS A 15 -13.53 -9.65 -8.37
C LYS A 15 -13.18 -8.52 -9.33
N SER A 16 -13.76 -8.64 -10.51
CA SER A 16 -13.72 -7.72 -11.62
C SER A 16 -13.89 -6.26 -11.18
N TYR A 17 -12.79 -5.57 -10.91
CA TYR A 17 -12.77 -4.11 -10.99
C TYR A 17 -12.83 -3.77 -12.48
N GLN A 18 -14.05 -3.62 -13.00
CA GLN A 18 -14.29 -3.05 -14.32
C GLN A 18 -13.87 -1.58 -14.27
N GLY A 19 -12.65 -1.27 -14.70
CA GLY A 19 -12.24 0.11 -14.91
C GLY A 19 -10.74 0.34 -14.86
N ARG A 20 -10.15 0.55 -16.05
CA ARG A 20 -8.78 0.97 -16.37
C ARG A 20 -7.71 -0.13 -16.45
N SER A 21 -6.86 0.06 -17.45
CA SER A 21 -6.14 -0.97 -18.21
C SER A 21 -5.08 -1.73 -17.41
N ARG A 22 -4.98 -3.04 -17.69
CA ARG A 22 -3.89 -3.94 -17.26
C ARG A 22 -2.47 -3.41 -17.58
N LEU A 23 -2.36 -2.44 -18.48
CA LEU A 23 -1.11 -1.79 -18.90
C LEU A 23 -0.55 -0.83 -17.84
N SER A 24 -1.41 -0.16 -17.06
CA SER A 24 -0.98 0.86 -16.08
C SER A 24 -0.27 0.27 -14.86
N THR A 25 -0.70 -0.92 -14.41
CA THR A 25 -0.10 -1.63 -13.27
C THR A 25 1.30 -2.16 -13.60
N LEU A 26 1.53 -2.60 -14.84
CA LEU A 26 2.83 -3.14 -15.28
C LEU A 26 3.88 -2.05 -15.42
N ALA A 27 3.56 -0.95 -16.09
CA ALA A 27 4.47 0.18 -16.21
C ALA A 27 4.88 0.75 -14.83
N ARG A 28 3.96 0.75 -13.86
CA ARG A 28 4.26 1.14 -12.48
C ARG A 28 5.22 0.16 -11.80
N LEU A 29 5.02 -1.14 -11.98
CA LEU A 29 5.88 -2.16 -11.39
C LEU A 29 7.29 -2.12 -12.01
N GLU A 30 7.38 -1.99 -13.33
CA GLU A 30 8.65 -1.88 -14.05
C GLU A 30 9.46 -0.67 -13.58
N GLY A 31 8.86 0.53 -13.54
CA GLY A 31 9.54 1.72 -13.01
C GLY A 31 9.85 1.68 -11.51
N LEU A 32 9.16 0.84 -10.74
CA LEU A 32 9.51 0.59 -9.33
C LEU A 32 10.73 -0.35 -9.22
N LEU A 33 10.82 -1.36 -10.09
CA LEU A 33 11.89 -2.36 -10.06
C LEU A 33 13.23 -1.81 -10.51
N ASP A 34 13.27 -0.73 -11.30
CA ASP A 34 14.50 0.00 -11.62
C ASP A 34 15.26 0.46 -10.36
N LYS A 35 14.54 0.68 -9.24
CA LYS A 35 15.14 1.05 -7.94
C LYS A 35 15.70 -0.15 -7.17
N TYR A 36 15.42 -1.37 -7.61
CA TYR A 36 15.73 -2.61 -6.91
C TYR A 36 16.43 -3.60 -7.87
N PRO A 37 17.68 -3.34 -8.27
CA PRO A 37 18.38 -4.09 -9.32
C PRO A 37 18.67 -5.56 -8.98
N TYR A 38 18.43 -5.95 -7.73
CA TYR A 38 18.65 -7.29 -7.22
C TYR A 38 17.41 -8.18 -7.27
N ILE A 39 16.29 -7.66 -7.80
CA ILE A 39 15.09 -8.43 -8.13
C ILE A 39 14.64 -8.15 -9.57
N ALA A 40 14.05 -9.13 -10.23
CA ALA A 40 13.47 -8.94 -11.56
C ALA A 40 12.16 -9.73 -11.70
N VAL A 41 11.34 -9.33 -12.68
CA VAL A 41 10.18 -10.13 -13.09
C VAL A 41 10.65 -11.28 -13.96
N ALA A 42 10.17 -12.49 -13.68
CA ALA A 42 10.39 -13.66 -14.51
C ALA A 42 9.11 -14.51 -14.62
N GLN A 43 9.07 -15.38 -15.64
CA GLN A 43 8.09 -16.47 -15.69
C GLN A 43 8.58 -17.62 -14.80
N VAL A 44 7.73 -18.03 -13.88
CA VAL A 44 7.92 -19.14 -12.96
C VAL A 44 7.04 -20.29 -13.42
N GLN A 45 7.66 -21.44 -13.73
CA GLN A 45 6.97 -22.62 -14.22
C GLN A 45 5.87 -23.05 -13.23
N GLY A 46 4.63 -23.14 -13.71
CA GLY A 46 3.47 -23.52 -12.90
C GLY A 46 2.86 -22.41 -12.05
N ALA A 47 3.48 -21.23 -11.94
CA ALA A 47 3.00 -20.09 -11.14
C ALA A 47 2.76 -18.81 -11.94
N GLY A 48 3.11 -18.79 -13.24
CA GLY A 48 2.98 -17.60 -14.08
C GLY A 48 4.08 -16.59 -13.76
N ARG A 49 3.74 -15.30 -13.57
CA ARG A 49 4.74 -14.26 -13.31
C ARG A 49 5.12 -14.20 -11.83
N GLY A 50 6.40 -14.06 -11.55
CA GLY A 50 6.92 -13.86 -10.21
C GLY A 50 8.11 -12.89 -10.17
N LEU A 51 8.52 -12.53 -8.96
CA LEU A 51 9.77 -11.82 -8.72
C LEU A 51 10.85 -12.83 -8.34
N VAL A 52 12.02 -12.70 -8.97
CA VAL A 52 13.19 -13.55 -8.73
C VAL A 52 14.38 -12.72 -8.30
N ALA A 53 15.18 -13.24 -7.37
CA ALA A 53 16.41 -12.60 -6.93
C ALA A 53 17.52 -12.73 -8.00
N GLN A 54 18.21 -11.63 -8.30
CA GLN A 54 19.35 -11.58 -9.23
C GLN A 54 20.69 -11.74 -8.51
N GLN A 55 20.70 -11.70 -7.17
CA GLN A 55 21.87 -11.91 -6.33
C GLN A 55 21.45 -12.57 -5.00
N ALA A 56 22.44 -12.96 -4.19
CA ALA A 56 22.18 -13.47 -2.85
C ALA A 56 21.53 -12.37 -1.97
N ILE A 57 20.50 -12.75 -1.21
CA ILE A 57 19.81 -11.87 -0.26
C ILE A 57 20.19 -12.30 1.16
N SER A 58 20.65 -11.36 1.98
CA SER A 58 21.00 -11.62 3.38
C SER A 58 19.78 -11.56 4.29
N GLN A 59 19.85 -12.23 5.44
CA GLN A 59 18.79 -12.14 6.45
C GLN A 59 18.59 -10.68 6.90
N GLY A 60 17.33 -10.24 6.92
CA GLY A 60 16.98 -8.86 7.30
C GLY A 60 17.17 -7.81 6.20
N GLN A 61 17.70 -8.19 5.02
CA GLN A 61 17.84 -7.27 3.90
C GLN A 61 16.47 -6.83 3.36
N LEU A 62 16.27 -5.52 3.19
CA LEU A 62 15.10 -4.99 2.50
C LEU A 62 15.14 -5.41 1.03
N VAL A 63 14.17 -6.22 0.60
CA VAL A 63 14.09 -6.70 -0.78
C VAL A 63 13.32 -5.73 -1.67
N PHE A 64 12.18 -5.23 -1.22
CA PHE A 64 11.33 -4.36 -2.01
C PHE A 64 10.47 -3.51 -1.08
N LYS A 65 10.21 -2.27 -1.47
CA LYS A 65 9.26 -1.40 -0.79
C LYS A 65 8.38 -0.70 -1.82
N GLU A 66 7.07 -0.76 -1.58
CA GLU A 66 6.05 -0.09 -2.37
C GLU A 66 5.10 0.67 -1.45
N SER A 67 4.52 1.77 -1.96
CA SER A 67 3.41 2.46 -1.31
C SER A 67 2.08 1.94 -1.87
N PRO A 68 1.05 1.72 -1.03
CA PRO A 68 -0.22 1.18 -1.49
C PRO A 68 -0.82 2.03 -2.62
N LEU A 69 -1.39 1.38 -3.63
CA LEU A 69 -2.14 2.10 -4.67
C LEU A 69 -3.45 2.66 -4.11
N LEU A 70 -4.08 1.89 -3.23
CA LEU A 70 -5.27 2.27 -2.47
C LEU A 70 -5.18 1.64 -1.09
N SER A 71 -5.56 2.38 -0.06
CA SER A 71 -5.68 1.87 1.30
C SER A 71 -6.97 2.39 1.93
N GLY A 72 -7.61 1.54 2.74
CA GLY A 72 -8.80 1.89 3.49
C GLY A 72 -8.80 1.20 4.84
N CYS A 73 -9.45 1.83 5.82
CA CYS A 73 -9.70 1.22 7.12
C CYS A 73 -11.00 0.43 7.07
N LEU A 74 -11.11 -0.62 7.89
CA LEU A 74 -12.41 -1.25 8.14
C LEU A 74 -13.25 -0.34 9.05
N PRO A 75 -14.60 -0.35 8.93
CA PRO A 75 -15.46 0.49 9.77
C PRO A 75 -15.22 0.33 11.28
N SER A 76 -14.92 -0.88 11.75
CA SER A 76 -14.60 -1.16 13.16
C SER A 76 -13.29 -0.53 13.67
N GLN A 77 -12.49 0.04 12.78
CA GLN A 77 -11.20 0.66 13.06
C GLN A 77 -11.19 2.18 12.88
N TYR A 78 -12.29 2.79 12.41
CA TYR A 78 -12.29 4.22 12.05
C TYR A 78 -11.81 5.14 13.19
N GLU A 79 -12.17 4.83 14.43
CA GLU A 79 -11.78 5.65 15.58
C GLU A 79 -10.43 5.27 16.19
N LYS A 80 -9.80 4.20 15.70
CA LYS A 80 -8.60 3.59 16.31
C LYS A 80 -7.33 3.81 15.51
N VAL A 81 -7.45 4.21 14.25
CA VAL A 81 -6.30 4.41 13.37
C VAL A 81 -6.44 5.69 12.55
N CYS A 82 -5.30 6.26 12.18
CA CYS A 82 -5.26 7.37 11.23
C CYS A 82 -5.69 6.88 9.84
N HIS A 83 -6.68 7.53 9.24
CA HIS A 83 -7.19 7.16 7.92
C HIS A 83 -6.23 7.45 6.76
N HIS A 84 -5.14 8.18 7.01
CA HIS A 84 -4.10 8.42 6.03
C HIS A 84 -2.91 7.46 6.17
N CYS A 85 -2.27 7.43 7.34
CA CYS A 85 -1.03 6.67 7.54
C CYS A 85 -1.22 5.33 8.25
N LEU A 86 -2.46 4.95 8.59
CA LEU A 86 -2.83 3.70 9.28
C LEU A 86 -2.19 3.51 10.66
N ARG A 87 -1.52 4.53 11.19
CA ARG A 87 -0.95 4.50 12.54
C ARG A 87 -2.08 4.38 13.56
N ALA A 88 -1.90 3.50 14.55
CA ALA A 88 -2.79 3.41 15.69
C ALA A 88 -2.84 4.76 16.44
N LEU A 89 -4.05 5.22 16.69
CA LEU A 89 -4.32 6.37 17.54
C LEU A 89 -4.51 5.80 18.95
N GLY A 90 -3.61 6.14 19.87
CA GLY A 90 -3.74 5.73 21.26
C GLY A 90 -5.04 6.26 21.87
N PHE A 91 -5.36 5.82 23.10
CA PHE A 91 -6.57 6.26 23.83
C PHE A 91 -6.69 7.78 24.00
N VAL A 92 -5.58 8.53 23.88
CA VAL A 92 -5.58 9.99 23.89
C VAL A 92 -5.98 10.48 22.50
N ARG A 93 -7.22 10.99 22.39
CA ARG A 93 -7.82 11.68 21.22
C ARG A 93 -7.07 12.97 20.86
N SER A 94 -5.78 12.85 20.55
CA SER A 94 -4.95 13.92 19.99
C SER A 94 -5.06 13.99 18.47
N GLY A 95 -5.89 13.13 17.88
CA GLY A 95 -6.16 13.13 16.46
C GLY A 95 -7.18 14.18 16.07
N GLN A 96 -7.00 14.76 14.90
CA GLN A 96 -8.02 15.64 14.32
C GLN A 96 -9.15 14.77 13.77
N ALA A 97 -10.34 14.99 14.30
CA ALA A 97 -11.54 14.34 13.83
C ALA A 97 -12.02 15.01 12.54
N CYS A 98 -12.45 14.17 11.61
CA CYS A 98 -13.19 14.59 10.45
C CYS A 98 -14.66 14.82 10.86
N THR A 99 -15.22 15.98 10.52
CA THR A 99 -16.67 16.27 10.70
C THR A 99 -17.56 15.19 10.06
N ALA A 100 -17.12 14.60 8.95
CA ALA A 100 -17.87 13.60 8.21
C ALA A 100 -17.41 12.16 8.52
N GLY A 101 -18.24 11.41 9.24
CA GLY A 101 -18.20 9.95 9.22
C GLY A 101 -17.17 9.26 10.12
N GLY A 102 -16.86 9.85 11.29
CA GLY A 102 -16.08 9.19 12.35
C GLY A 102 -14.61 8.93 12.00
N ARG A 103 -14.08 9.61 10.98
CA ARG A 103 -12.70 9.43 10.53
C ARG A 103 -11.75 10.23 11.40
N GLN A 104 -10.61 9.62 11.72
CA GLN A 104 -9.58 10.21 12.58
C GLN A 104 -8.24 10.32 11.86
N PHE A 105 -7.47 11.36 12.18
CA PHE A 105 -6.12 11.60 11.65
C PHE A 105 -5.12 11.93 12.77
N CYS A 106 -3.89 11.43 12.69
CA CYS A 106 -2.88 11.70 13.72
C CYS A 106 -2.29 13.12 13.69
N SER A 107 -2.53 13.89 12.62
CA SER A 107 -2.03 15.26 12.46
C SER A 107 -2.85 16.01 11.40
N LYS A 108 -2.79 17.35 11.46
CA LYS A 108 -3.41 18.23 10.45
C LYS A 108 -2.91 17.91 9.03
N ALA A 109 -1.61 17.66 8.87
CA ALA A 109 -1.01 17.29 7.59
C ALA A 109 -1.61 16.00 6.99
N CYS A 110 -1.90 14.99 7.83
CA CYS A 110 -2.56 13.76 7.37
C CYS A 110 -3.99 14.01 6.91
N ALA A 111 -4.72 14.89 7.59
CA ALA A 111 -6.08 15.25 7.22
C ALA A 111 -6.13 16.10 5.95
N GLU A 112 -5.28 17.13 5.84
CA GLU A 112 -5.16 17.98 4.65
C GLU A 112 -4.78 17.14 3.41
N HIS A 113 -3.80 16.24 3.55
CA HIS A 113 -3.42 15.37 2.43
C HIS A 113 -4.55 14.44 2.00
N ALA A 114 -5.27 13.85 2.96
CA ALA A 114 -6.41 13.00 2.68
C ALA A 114 -7.54 13.79 1.99
N ALA A 115 -7.83 15.00 2.46
CA ALA A 115 -8.84 15.89 1.91
C ALA A 115 -8.54 16.27 0.44
N LEU A 116 -7.27 16.59 0.15
CA LEU A 116 -6.84 16.97 -1.21
C LEU A 116 -6.82 15.80 -2.19
N THR A 117 -6.56 14.58 -1.72
CA THR A 117 -6.21 13.48 -2.61
C THR A 117 -7.37 12.49 -2.84
N TYR A 118 -8.09 12.10 -1.79
CA TYR A 118 -9.05 10.99 -1.88
C TYR A 118 -10.26 11.07 -0.93
N MET A 119 -10.36 12.08 -0.06
CA MET A 119 -11.49 12.31 0.85
C MET A 119 -11.91 13.80 0.92
N PRO A 120 -12.39 14.40 -0.17
CA PRO A 120 -12.69 15.84 -0.22
C PRO A 120 -13.81 16.27 0.75
N ALA A 121 -14.66 15.34 1.18
CA ALA A 121 -15.70 15.59 2.18
C ALA A 121 -15.16 15.77 3.61
N CYS A 122 -13.85 15.58 3.82
CA CYS A 122 -13.25 15.71 5.13
C CYS A 122 -12.85 17.15 5.44
N LEU A 123 -13.77 17.89 6.06
CA LEU A 123 -13.47 19.17 6.68
C LEU A 123 -13.05 18.93 8.13
N LEU A 124 -11.91 19.51 8.51
CA LEU A 124 -11.40 19.49 9.88
C LEU A 124 -12.32 20.31 10.78
N GLU A 125 -12.66 19.79 11.96
CA GLU A 125 -13.31 20.61 13.00
C GLU A 125 -12.32 21.71 13.44
N ALA A 126 -12.78 22.96 13.49
CA ALA A 126 -11.99 24.12 13.87
C ALA A 126 -11.66 24.14 15.37
#